data_AF-A0A4Z1HRC9-F1
#
_entry.id   AF-A0A4Z1HRC9-F1
#
_cell.length_a   1.000
_cell.length_b   1.000
_cell.length_c   1.000
_cell.angle_alpha   90.00
_cell.angle_beta   90.00
_cell.angle_gamma   90.00
#
_symmetry.space_group_name_H-M   'P 1'
#
loop_
_entity.id
_entity.type
_entity.pdbx_description
1 polymer ?
#
loop_
_entity_poly.entity_id
_entity_poly.type
_entity_poly.pdbx_seq_one_letter_code
_entity_poly.pdbx_strand_id
1 'polypeptide(L)'
;MSSDSPYAKKDNSMLRVLLRDRHLQISGTREEMIHRLETSPYNYESYTSEELSLILKDRHLTNASCGSKEIKIERLKNSDDAFYDSAKFEDTQLYVQLNLGEIFIKDKEQALKALSDLNVSVGDLGSSALHKTAMRDAIDKLAASLKTRKDEYSKAKEDLEKSIGHPVLDIAMVMGRYNAIMRRDYEIVNSYQPIHKPGLVCEYYWKDSHWAGRTERELRDMCRRQGMEGWGTKATCIKWLETGSVEYDDLLATSLEMMCRKRGIKFKSGTKRLDLGMKLKQTDEKETAYRELGMMALKKMCKERGMKTTSGETKQDLITKLRVAEENTGRV
;
A
#
# COMPACT_ATOMS: atom_id res chain seq x y z
N MET A 1 -35.42 -7.32 0.50
CA MET A 1 -33.97 -7.34 0.81
C MET A 1 -33.71 -6.29 1.87
N SER A 2 -32.87 -6.57 2.85
CA SER A 2 -32.61 -5.63 3.94
C SER A 2 -31.85 -4.41 3.41
N SER A 3 -32.40 -3.22 3.58
CA SER A 3 -31.75 -1.93 3.28
C SER A 3 -30.45 -1.71 4.06
N ASP A 4 -30.17 -2.56 5.04
CA ASP A 4 -29.09 -2.41 6.00
C ASP A 4 -27.83 -3.20 5.63
N SER A 5 -27.83 -3.90 4.49
CA SER A 5 -26.67 -4.62 4.00
C SER A 5 -25.49 -3.68 3.73
N PRO A 6 -24.27 -3.96 4.23
CA PRO A 6 -23.10 -3.14 3.94
C PRO A 6 -22.75 -3.12 2.44
N TYR A 7 -23.19 -4.13 1.68
CA TYR A 7 -22.99 -4.21 0.24
C TYR A 7 -23.95 -3.32 -0.56
N ALA A 8 -25.13 -2.99 -0.01
CA ALA A 8 -26.11 -2.15 -0.68
C ALA A 8 -25.60 -0.72 -0.95
N LYS A 9 -24.62 -0.26 -0.16
CA LYS A 9 -23.99 1.06 -0.27
C LYS A 9 -22.77 1.08 -1.21
N LYS A 10 -22.38 -0.07 -1.78
CA LYS A 10 -21.19 -0.19 -2.62
C LYS A 10 -21.53 -0.09 -4.10
N ASP A 11 -20.67 0.55 -4.87
CA ASP A 11 -20.76 0.67 -6.30
C ASP A 11 -20.61 -0.70 -6.95
N ASN A 12 -21.17 -0.86 -8.15
CA ASN A 12 -21.03 -2.10 -8.93
C ASN A 12 -19.56 -2.48 -9.19
N SER A 13 -18.63 -1.52 -9.26
CA SER A 13 -17.20 -1.79 -9.40
C SER A 13 -16.65 -2.51 -8.17
N MET A 14 -16.95 -1.99 -6.97
CA MET A 14 -16.51 -2.62 -5.71
C MET A 14 -17.17 -3.98 -5.48
N LEU A 15 -18.46 -4.15 -5.82
CA LEU A 15 -19.13 -5.45 -5.73
C LEU A 15 -18.40 -6.51 -6.56
N ARG A 16 -17.95 -6.16 -7.78
CA ARG A 16 -17.19 -7.06 -8.65
C ARG A 16 -15.80 -7.38 -8.12
N VAL A 17 -15.11 -6.42 -7.50
CA VAL A 17 -13.83 -6.67 -6.81
C VAL A 17 -14.05 -7.69 -5.70
N LEU A 18 -15.02 -7.44 -4.82
CA LEU A 18 -15.31 -8.33 -3.71
C LEU A 18 -15.70 -9.73 -4.18
N LEU A 19 -16.49 -9.87 -5.25
CA LEU A 19 -16.84 -11.18 -5.82
C LEU A 19 -15.63 -11.90 -6.42
N ARG A 20 -14.79 -11.17 -7.18
CA ARG A 20 -13.57 -11.71 -7.79
C ARG A 20 -12.63 -12.29 -6.73
N ASP A 21 -12.45 -11.55 -5.63
CA ASP A 21 -11.55 -11.95 -4.55
C ASP A 21 -12.04 -13.20 -3.81
N ARG A 22 -13.34 -13.52 -3.85
CA ARG A 22 -13.90 -14.79 -3.30
C ARG A 22 -14.12 -15.85 -4.39
N HIS A 23 -13.57 -15.65 -5.58
CA HIS A 23 -13.74 -16.55 -6.73
C HIS A 23 -15.21 -16.83 -7.08
N LEU A 24 -16.08 -15.85 -6.83
CA LEU A 24 -17.49 -15.92 -7.17
C LEU A 24 -17.72 -15.35 -8.58
N GLN A 25 -18.79 -15.78 -9.22
CA GLN A 25 -19.20 -15.24 -10.51
C GLN A 25 -19.43 -13.72 -10.38
N ILE A 26 -18.90 -12.95 -11.33
CA ILE A 26 -18.97 -11.46 -11.33
C ILE A 26 -20.06 -10.88 -12.24
N SER A 27 -20.68 -11.71 -13.09
CA SER A 27 -21.77 -11.31 -13.97
C SER A 27 -23.12 -11.42 -13.28
N GLY A 28 -24.11 -10.66 -13.73
CA GLY A 28 -25.48 -10.66 -13.19
C GLY A 28 -25.96 -9.26 -12.82
N THR A 29 -27.16 -9.20 -12.26
CA THR A 29 -27.73 -7.94 -11.73
C THR A 29 -27.03 -7.53 -10.44
N ARG A 30 -27.23 -6.27 -10.03
CA ARG A 30 -26.70 -5.74 -8.77
C ARG A 30 -27.20 -6.55 -7.58
N GLU A 31 -28.48 -6.90 -7.58
CA GLU A 31 -29.15 -7.65 -6.51
C GLU A 31 -28.59 -9.07 -6.42
N GLU A 32 -28.32 -9.72 -7.56
CA GLU A 32 -27.68 -11.04 -7.58
C GLU A 32 -26.23 -10.99 -7.06
N MET A 33 -25.49 -9.92 -7.36
CA MET A 33 -24.14 -9.72 -6.84
C MET A 33 -24.15 -9.53 -5.32
N ILE A 34 -25.06 -8.69 -4.81
CA ILE A 34 -25.24 -8.46 -3.37
C ILE A 34 -25.63 -9.76 -2.66
N HIS A 35 -26.63 -10.47 -3.19
CA HIS A 35 -27.09 -11.74 -2.61
C HIS A 35 -25.95 -12.78 -2.50
N ARG A 36 -25.10 -12.89 -3.54
CA ARG A 36 -23.90 -13.75 -3.49
C ARG A 36 -22.91 -13.35 -2.39
N LEU A 37 -22.68 -12.05 -2.21
CA LEU A 37 -21.78 -11.55 -1.16
C LEU A 37 -22.35 -11.71 0.26
N GLU A 38 -23.68 -11.67 0.40
CA GLU A 38 -24.39 -11.91 1.66
C GLU A 38 -24.40 -13.39 2.05
N THR A 39 -24.56 -14.28 1.07
CA THR A 39 -24.62 -15.74 1.29
C THR A 39 -23.26 -16.40 1.38
N SER A 40 -22.18 -15.71 1.01
CA SER A 40 -20.81 -16.21 1.06
C SER A 40 -19.92 -15.25 1.85
N PRO A 41 -19.89 -15.35 3.20
CA PRO A 41 -19.05 -14.50 4.03
C PRO A 41 -17.56 -14.71 3.70
N TYR A 42 -16.80 -13.62 3.64
CA TYR A 42 -15.39 -13.70 3.30
C TYR A 42 -14.55 -14.21 4.46
N ASN A 43 -13.61 -15.11 4.19
CA ASN A 43 -12.66 -15.62 5.17
C ASN A 43 -11.22 -15.41 4.70
N TYR A 44 -10.63 -14.25 5.03
CA TYR A 44 -9.22 -14.00 4.70
C TYR A 44 -8.26 -14.98 5.40
N GLU A 45 -8.67 -15.60 6.50
CA GLU A 45 -7.81 -16.54 7.26
C GLU A 45 -7.52 -17.84 6.50
N SER A 46 -8.35 -18.21 5.52
CA SER A 46 -8.11 -19.42 4.71
C SER A 46 -7.00 -19.26 3.68
N TYR A 47 -6.61 -18.02 3.36
CA TYR A 47 -5.56 -17.75 2.37
C TYR A 47 -4.17 -17.77 3.00
N THR A 48 -3.18 -18.13 2.18
CA THR A 48 -1.75 -18.00 2.48
C THR A 48 -1.32 -16.53 2.46
N SER A 49 -0.16 -16.22 3.03
CA SER A 49 0.41 -14.86 3.02
C SER A 49 0.66 -14.37 1.59
N GLU A 50 1.04 -15.28 0.70
CA GLU A 50 1.33 -15.04 -0.71
C GLU A 50 0.05 -14.71 -1.48
N GLU A 51 -1.01 -15.50 -1.30
CA GLU A 51 -2.31 -15.24 -1.91
C GLU A 51 -2.89 -13.89 -1.46
N LEU A 52 -2.79 -13.56 -0.18
CA LEU A 52 -3.21 -12.25 0.32
C LEU A 52 -2.40 -11.11 -0.30
N SER A 53 -1.11 -11.34 -0.59
CA SER A 53 -0.26 -10.35 -1.28
C SER A 53 -0.72 -10.13 -2.73
N LEU A 54 -1.18 -11.18 -3.40
CA LEU A 54 -1.75 -11.08 -4.74
C LEU A 54 -3.06 -10.28 -4.72
N ILE A 55 -3.97 -10.56 -3.78
CA ILE A 55 -5.22 -9.81 -3.64
C ILE A 55 -4.94 -8.33 -3.37
N LEU A 56 -4.02 -8.02 -2.43
CA LEU A 56 -3.60 -6.64 -2.16
C LEU A 56 -3.04 -5.95 -3.42
N LYS A 57 -2.24 -6.67 -4.21
CA LYS A 57 -1.66 -6.16 -5.45
C LYS A 57 -2.72 -5.91 -6.52
N ASP A 58 -3.68 -6.82 -6.68
CA ASP A 58 -4.80 -6.70 -7.62
C ASP A 58 -5.71 -5.52 -7.27
N ARG A 59 -5.78 -5.15 -5.98
CA ARG A 59 -6.44 -3.93 -5.48
C ARG A 59 -5.56 -2.68 -5.53
N HIS A 60 -4.37 -2.76 -6.13
CA HIS A 60 -3.39 -1.68 -6.25
C HIS A 60 -2.94 -1.06 -4.91
N LEU A 61 -2.97 -1.84 -3.82
CA LEU A 61 -2.46 -1.39 -2.53
C LEU A 61 -0.93 -1.39 -2.53
N THR A 62 -0.34 -0.32 -2.00
CA THR A 62 1.14 -0.20 -1.94
C THR A 62 1.74 -1.22 -0.98
N ASN A 63 3.00 -1.61 -1.17
CA ASN A 63 3.68 -2.58 -0.28
C ASN A 63 2.89 -3.88 -0.07
N ALA A 64 2.21 -4.38 -1.10
CA ALA A 64 1.30 -5.54 -1.03
C ALA A 64 1.98 -6.82 -0.51
N SER A 65 3.28 -6.98 -0.76
CA SER A 65 4.06 -8.13 -0.28
C SER A 65 4.58 -7.99 1.16
N CYS A 66 4.56 -6.77 1.72
CA CYS A 66 5.09 -6.49 3.06
C CYS A 66 4.04 -6.79 4.14
N GLY A 67 4.50 -7.12 5.34
CA GLY A 67 3.62 -7.43 6.47
C GLY A 67 3.53 -8.92 6.78
N SER A 68 3.17 -9.22 8.03
CA SER A 68 2.71 -10.56 8.40
C SER A 68 1.36 -10.85 7.74
N LYS A 69 0.91 -12.12 7.80
CA LYS A 69 -0.40 -12.51 7.28
C LYS A 69 -1.51 -11.68 7.91
N GLU A 70 -1.49 -11.49 9.22
CA GLU A 70 -2.49 -10.77 10.01
C GLU A 70 -2.67 -9.33 9.51
N ILE A 71 -1.58 -8.70 9.09
CA ILE A 71 -1.57 -7.32 8.61
C ILE A 71 -2.12 -7.24 7.22
N LYS A 72 -1.78 -8.18 6.35
CA LYS A 72 -2.39 -8.27 5.02
C LYS A 72 -3.90 -8.45 5.14
N ILE A 73 -4.36 -9.26 6.09
CA ILE A 73 -5.78 -9.43 6.43
C ILE A 73 -6.40 -8.11 6.92
N GLU A 74 -5.75 -7.40 7.85
CA GLU A 74 -6.27 -6.12 8.35
C GLU A 74 -6.37 -5.07 7.24
N ARG A 75 -5.38 -4.98 6.36
CA ARG A 75 -5.37 -4.08 5.21
C ARG A 75 -6.49 -4.39 4.22
N LEU A 76 -6.73 -5.68 3.94
CA LEU A 76 -7.83 -6.09 3.07
C LEU A 76 -9.20 -5.77 3.69
N LYS A 77 -9.38 -6.00 5.00
CA LYS A 77 -10.59 -5.58 5.73
C LYS A 77 -10.79 -4.06 5.69
N ASN A 78 -9.72 -3.28 5.85
CA ASN A 78 -9.79 -1.82 5.71
C ASN A 78 -10.14 -1.40 4.27
N SER A 79 -9.63 -2.09 3.26
CA SER A 79 -9.98 -1.87 1.85
C SER A 79 -11.43 -2.26 1.53
N ASP A 80 -11.97 -3.30 2.17
CA ASP A 80 -13.37 -3.73 2.01
C ASP A 80 -14.36 -2.66 2.45
N ASP A 81 -13.96 -1.68 3.25
CA ASP A 81 -14.81 -0.56 3.66
C ASP A 81 -15.04 0.48 2.55
N ALA A 82 -14.31 0.41 1.43
CA ALA A 82 -14.46 1.33 0.32
C ALA A 82 -15.85 1.18 -0.33
N PHE A 83 -16.41 2.30 -0.81
CA PHE A 83 -17.68 2.28 -1.55
C PHE A 83 -17.48 1.88 -3.01
N TYR A 84 -16.35 2.25 -3.62
CA TYR A 84 -16.04 1.98 -5.02
C TYR A 84 -14.64 1.39 -5.17
N ASP A 85 -14.35 0.83 -6.35
CA ASP A 85 -13.03 0.32 -6.68
C ASP A 85 -12.05 1.48 -6.92
N SER A 86 -11.27 1.84 -5.90
CA SER A 86 -10.27 2.92 -6.02
C SER A 86 -9.08 2.58 -6.90
N ALA A 87 -8.89 1.30 -7.27
CA ALA A 87 -7.87 0.93 -8.24
C ALA A 87 -8.26 1.38 -9.66
N LYS A 88 -9.56 1.58 -9.90
CA LYS A 88 -10.10 2.12 -11.14
C LYS A 88 -10.03 3.66 -11.12
N PHE A 89 -9.06 4.17 -11.87
CA PHE A 89 -8.76 5.60 -11.93
C PHE A 89 -9.97 6.43 -12.38
N GLU A 90 -10.76 5.92 -13.32
CA GLU A 90 -11.93 6.61 -13.86
C GLU A 90 -13.01 6.84 -12.79
N ASP A 91 -13.28 5.84 -11.96
CA ASP A 91 -14.27 5.94 -10.87
C ASP A 91 -13.80 6.98 -9.83
N THR A 92 -12.51 6.92 -9.45
CA THR A 92 -11.89 7.88 -8.53
C THR A 92 -11.97 9.31 -9.07
N GLN A 93 -11.66 9.49 -10.36
CA GLN A 93 -11.65 10.80 -11.01
C GLN A 93 -13.05 11.43 -11.02
N LEU A 94 -14.10 10.63 -11.26
CA LEU A 94 -15.48 11.10 -11.26
C LEU A 94 -15.91 11.61 -9.88
N TYR A 95 -15.64 10.84 -8.81
CA TYR A 95 -15.94 11.28 -7.45
C TYR A 95 -15.18 12.56 -7.06
N VAL A 96 -13.91 12.69 -7.44
CA VAL A 96 -13.11 13.91 -7.22
C VAL A 96 -13.71 15.10 -7.96
N GLN A 97 -14.10 14.93 -9.23
CA GLN A 97 -14.68 16.00 -10.04
C GLN A 97 -16.01 16.48 -9.47
N LEU A 98 -16.88 15.56 -9.04
CA LEU A 98 -18.14 15.92 -8.39
C LEU A 98 -17.90 16.64 -7.06
N ASN A 99 -16.97 16.16 -6.24
CA ASN A 99 -16.63 16.80 -4.96
C ASN A 99 -16.14 18.24 -5.17
N LEU A 100 -15.24 18.46 -6.12
CA LEU A 100 -14.78 19.81 -6.49
C LEU A 100 -15.93 20.64 -7.08
N GLY A 101 -16.80 20.04 -7.89
CA GLY A 101 -17.98 20.67 -8.46
C GLY A 101 -18.91 21.22 -7.38
N GLU A 102 -19.20 20.43 -6.34
CA GLU A 102 -20.03 20.82 -5.20
C GLU A 102 -19.41 21.98 -4.40
N ILE A 103 -18.09 21.93 -4.16
CA ILE A 103 -17.34 23.03 -3.52
C ILE A 103 -17.47 24.31 -4.35
N PHE A 104 -17.22 24.26 -5.67
CA PHE A 104 -17.30 25.43 -6.53
C PHE A 104 -18.71 26.02 -6.63
N ILE A 105 -19.74 25.18 -6.61
CA ILE A 105 -21.14 25.62 -6.56
C ILE A 105 -21.37 26.39 -5.26
N LYS A 106 -20.97 25.84 -4.12
CA LYS A 106 -21.12 26.47 -2.81
C LYS A 106 -20.38 27.81 -2.70
N ASP A 107 -19.15 27.88 -3.19
CA ASP A 107 -18.35 29.11 -3.20
C ASP A 107 -19.01 30.19 -4.07
N LYS A 108 -19.52 29.82 -5.25
CA LYS A 108 -20.25 30.73 -6.14
C LYS A 108 -21.57 31.20 -5.53
N GLU A 109 -22.30 30.34 -4.83
CA GLU A 109 -23.52 30.71 -4.10
C GLU A 109 -23.21 31.73 -2.98
N GLN A 110 -22.13 31.52 -2.23
CA GLN A 110 -21.69 32.46 -1.20
C GLN A 110 -21.26 33.79 -1.80
N ALA A 111 -20.48 33.77 -2.90
CA ALA A 111 -20.08 34.98 -3.60
C ALA A 111 -21.27 35.75 -4.18
N LEU A 112 -22.27 35.05 -4.73
CA LEU A 112 -23.49 35.66 -5.26
C LEU A 112 -24.30 36.31 -4.15
N LYS A 113 -24.41 35.65 -2.99
CA LYS A 113 -25.05 36.23 -1.81
C LYS A 113 -24.32 37.50 -1.35
N ALA A 114 -23.00 37.43 -1.18
CA ALA A 114 -22.21 38.57 -0.73
C ALA A 114 -22.30 39.78 -1.69
N LEU A 115 -22.27 39.54 -3.01
CA LEU A 115 -22.43 40.59 -4.01
C LEU A 115 -23.85 41.18 -4.01
N SER A 116 -24.87 40.34 -3.80
CA SER A 116 -26.26 40.80 -3.71
C SER A 116 -26.46 41.69 -2.48
N ASP A 117 -25.94 41.26 -1.32
CA ASP A 117 -26.01 42.02 -0.06
C ASP A 117 -25.26 43.36 -0.19
N LEU A 118 -24.09 43.37 -0.84
CA LEU A 118 -23.31 44.58 -1.09
C LEU A 118 -24.02 45.53 -2.06
N ASN A 119 -24.65 45.01 -3.11
CA ASN A 119 -25.41 45.80 -4.08
C ASN A 119 -26.64 46.48 -3.45
N VAL A 120 -27.27 45.86 -2.45
CA VAL A 120 -28.33 46.48 -1.64
C VAL A 120 -27.75 47.66 -0.84
N SER A 121 -26.63 47.46 -0.14
CA SER A 121 -25.98 48.51 0.68
C SER A 121 -25.46 49.70 -0.16
N VAL A 122 -24.89 49.44 -1.34
CA VAL A 122 -24.40 50.47 -2.28
C VAL A 122 -25.54 51.22 -2.96
N GLY A 123 -26.74 50.63 -3.00
CA GLY A 123 -27.99 51.26 -3.40
C GLY A 123 -28.35 52.47 -2.55
N ASP A 124 -28.19 52.33 -1.22
CA ASP A 124 -28.59 53.29 -0.20
C ASP A 124 -27.61 54.47 -0.02
N LEU A 125 -26.34 54.30 -0.40
CA LEU A 125 -25.27 55.29 -0.17
C LEU A 125 -25.03 56.29 -1.31
N GLY A 126 -25.93 56.37 -2.30
CA GLY A 126 -25.82 57.38 -3.38
C GLY A 126 -24.63 57.18 -4.33
N SER A 127 -24.13 55.95 -4.46
CA SER A 127 -23.03 55.60 -5.38
C SER A 127 -23.33 55.93 -6.86
N SER A 128 -22.28 56.19 -7.64
CA SER A 128 -22.43 56.57 -9.06
C SER A 128 -23.18 55.49 -9.86
N ALA A 129 -24.02 55.92 -10.81
CA ALA A 129 -24.80 55.01 -11.65
C ALA A 129 -23.92 53.97 -12.37
N LEU A 130 -22.69 54.34 -12.71
CA LEU A 130 -21.68 53.47 -13.33
C LEU A 130 -21.27 52.31 -12.42
N HIS A 131 -21.15 52.55 -11.11
CA HIS A 131 -20.81 51.51 -10.14
C HIS A 131 -21.96 50.51 -9.94
N LYS A 132 -23.21 51.00 -9.91
CA LYS A 132 -24.41 50.18 -9.77
C LYS A 132 -24.61 49.24 -10.97
N THR A 133 -24.39 49.75 -12.19
CA THR A 133 -24.47 48.93 -13.41
C THR A 133 -23.40 47.85 -13.44
N ALA A 134 -22.14 48.20 -13.09
CA ALA A 134 -21.04 47.24 -13.04
C ALA A 134 -21.29 46.11 -12.01
N MET A 135 -21.87 46.43 -10.85
CA MET A 135 -22.24 45.41 -9.84
C MET A 135 -23.36 44.50 -10.34
N ARG A 136 -24.39 45.05 -10.97
CA ARG A 136 -25.49 44.25 -11.55
C ARG A 136 -24.98 43.28 -12.62
N ASP A 137 -24.13 43.75 -13.54
CA ASP A 137 -23.53 42.91 -14.57
C ASP A 137 -22.67 41.78 -13.97
N ALA A 138 -21.95 42.05 -12.87
CA ALA A 138 -21.16 41.04 -12.18
C ALA A 138 -22.05 39.97 -11.51
N ILE A 139 -23.16 40.38 -10.89
CA ILE A 139 -24.16 39.47 -10.31
C ILE A 139 -24.76 38.59 -11.41
N ASP A 140 -25.19 39.16 -12.53
CA ASP A 140 -25.81 38.43 -13.63
C ASP A 140 -24.85 37.41 -14.26
N LYS A 141 -23.59 37.82 -14.48
CA LYS A 141 -22.53 36.91 -14.97
C LYS A 141 -22.26 35.76 -14.00
N LEU A 142 -22.21 36.05 -12.69
CA LEU A 142 -21.98 35.02 -11.67
C LEU A 142 -23.17 34.07 -11.57
N ALA A 143 -24.41 34.58 -11.63
CA ALA A 143 -25.63 33.77 -11.62
C ALA A 143 -25.72 32.85 -12.84
N ALA A 144 -25.38 33.36 -14.04
CA ALA A 144 -25.32 32.56 -15.26
C ALA A 144 -24.25 31.44 -15.15
N SER A 145 -23.04 31.79 -14.68
CA SER A 145 -21.96 30.81 -14.45
C SER A 145 -22.34 29.75 -13.43
N LEU A 146 -23.03 30.13 -12.34
CA LEU A 146 -23.52 29.22 -11.33
C LEU A 146 -24.56 28.25 -11.91
N LYS A 147 -25.50 28.74 -12.72
CA LYS A 147 -26.50 27.91 -13.40
C LYS A 147 -25.85 26.86 -14.29
N THR A 148 -24.95 27.28 -15.18
CA THR A 148 -24.21 26.34 -16.06
C THR A 148 -23.50 25.27 -15.24
N ARG A 149 -22.85 25.66 -14.12
CA ARG A 149 -22.14 24.71 -13.28
C ARG A 149 -23.06 23.71 -12.58
N LYS A 150 -24.24 24.13 -12.13
CA LYS A 150 -25.27 23.24 -11.55
C LYS A 150 -25.80 22.24 -12.58
N ASP A 151 -25.99 22.68 -13.82
CA ASP A 151 -26.45 21.80 -14.92
C ASP A 151 -25.38 20.74 -15.24
N GLU A 152 -24.11 21.14 -15.37
CA GLU A 152 -22.97 20.22 -15.54
C GLU A 152 -22.86 19.20 -14.42
N TYR A 153 -22.97 19.67 -13.17
CA TYR A 153 -22.90 18.82 -11.98
C TYR A 153 -24.04 17.80 -11.95
N SER A 154 -25.27 18.23 -12.24
CA SER A 154 -26.45 17.36 -12.25
C SER A 154 -26.31 16.25 -13.30
N LYS A 155 -25.84 16.62 -14.50
CA LYS A 155 -25.58 15.65 -15.57
C LYS A 155 -24.50 14.64 -15.17
N ALA A 156 -23.37 15.11 -14.63
CA ALA A 156 -22.29 14.25 -14.19
C ALA A 156 -22.73 13.29 -13.06
N LYS A 157 -23.58 13.77 -12.15
CA LYS A 157 -24.18 12.96 -11.09
C LYS A 157 -25.08 11.85 -11.65
N GLU A 158 -25.97 12.18 -12.58
CA GLU A 158 -26.84 11.18 -13.24
C GLU A 158 -26.04 10.12 -13.99
N ASP A 159 -24.98 10.51 -14.69
CA ASP A 159 -24.11 9.59 -15.42
C ASP A 159 -23.34 8.67 -14.45
N LEU A 160 -22.92 9.18 -13.29
CA LEU A 160 -22.34 8.37 -12.23
C LEU A 160 -23.36 7.38 -11.65
N GLU A 161 -24.58 7.83 -11.32
CA GLU A 161 -25.66 6.97 -10.79
C GLU A 161 -25.97 5.79 -11.71
N LYS A 162 -26.02 6.02 -13.03
CA LYS A 162 -26.19 4.96 -14.03
C LYS A 162 -25.02 3.96 -14.02
N SER A 163 -23.79 4.43 -13.84
CA SER A 163 -22.60 3.60 -13.80
C SER A 163 -22.51 2.73 -12.54
N ILE A 164 -22.78 3.34 -11.38
CA ILE A 164 -22.62 2.69 -10.07
C ILE A 164 -23.81 1.80 -9.69
N GLY A 165 -24.98 2.05 -10.28
CA GLY A 165 -26.19 1.24 -10.13
C GLY A 165 -27.00 1.53 -8.88
N HIS A 166 -26.78 2.68 -8.24
CA HIS A 166 -27.56 3.18 -7.11
C HIS A 166 -27.47 4.71 -7.03
N PRO A 167 -28.35 5.38 -6.27
CA PRO A 167 -28.24 6.81 -6.02
C PRO A 167 -26.88 7.18 -5.43
N VAL A 168 -26.29 8.27 -5.90
CA VAL A 168 -24.99 8.75 -5.39
C VAL A 168 -25.19 9.17 -3.94
N LEU A 169 -24.41 8.55 -3.06
CA LEU A 169 -24.32 8.93 -1.66
C LEU A 169 -23.74 10.34 -1.54
N ASP A 170 -23.81 10.95 -0.35
CA ASP A 170 -23.11 12.20 -0.09
C ASP A 170 -21.63 12.09 -0.52
N ILE A 171 -21.24 12.89 -1.53
CA ILE A 171 -19.93 12.81 -2.16
C ILE A 171 -18.83 13.18 -1.16
N ALA A 172 -19.10 14.16 -0.29
CA ALA A 172 -18.17 14.55 0.77
C ALA A 172 -17.94 13.38 1.74
N MET A 173 -19.01 12.63 2.06
CA MET A 173 -18.91 11.41 2.88
C MET A 173 -18.12 10.31 2.17
N VAL A 174 -18.37 10.06 0.87
CA VAL A 174 -17.64 9.04 0.08
C VAL A 174 -16.14 9.37 0.02
N MET A 175 -15.80 10.62 -0.31
CA MET A 175 -14.41 11.08 -0.36
C MET A 175 -13.75 11.10 1.02
N GLY A 176 -14.50 11.48 2.06
CA GLY A 176 -14.07 11.39 3.45
C GLY A 176 -13.71 9.95 3.85
N ARG A 177 -14.56 8.98 3.48
CA ARG A 177 -14.30 7.55 3.74
C ARG A 177 -13.08 7.05 2.97
N TYR A 178 -12.95 7.40 1.69
CA TYR A 178 -11.77 7.06 0.89
C TYR A 178 -10.48 7.57 1.55
N ASN A 179 -10.45 8.84 1.95
CA ASN A 179 -9.29 9.42 2.62
C ASN A 179 -8.98 8.76 3.98
N ALA A 180 -10.02 8.38 4.73
CA ALA A 180 -9.88 7.66 5.99
C ALA A 180 -9.28 6.26 5.78
N ILE A 181 -9.73 5.54 4.74
CA ILE A 181 -9.19 4.22 4.37
C ILE A 181 -7.72 4.34 3.98
N MET A 182 -7.36 5.31 3.14
CA MET A 182 -5.97 5.54 2.72
C MET A 182 -5.07 5.90 3.90
N ARG A 183 -5.55 6.77 4.79
CA ARG A 183 -4.83 7.13 6.01
C ARG A 183 -4.65 5.92 6.92
N ARG A 184 -5.71 5.13 7.12
CA ARG A 184 -5.66 3.92 7.94
C ARG A 184 -4.77 2.86 7.32
N ASP A 185 -4.77 2.67 6.01
CA ASP A 185 -3.84 1.75 5.34
C ASP A 185 -2.40 2.19 5.56
N TYR A 186 -2.13 3.49 5.39
CA TYR A 186 -0.83 4.07 5.72
C TYR A 186 -0.47 3.84 7.19
N GLU A 187 -1.40 4.03 8.13
CA GLU A 187 -1.19 3.75 9.54
C GLU A 187 -0.95 2.27 9.80
N ILE A 188 -1.68 1.33 9.19
CA ILE A 188 -1.45 -0.11 9.33
C ILE A 188 -0.06 -0.48 8.81
N VAL A 189 0.32 0.05 7.64
CA VAL A 189 1.63 -0.18 7.03
C VAL A 189 2.77 0.40 7.88
N ASN A 190 2.59 1.60 8.46
CA ASN A 190 3.63 2.25 9.25
C ASN A 190 3.65 1.86 10.73
N SER A 191 2.49 1.49 11.30
CA SER A 191 2.34 0.90 12.62
C SER A 191 2.78 -0.56 12.62
N TYR A 192 2.77 -1.20 11.45
CA TYR A 192 3.68 -2.30 11.16
C TYR A 192 5.12 -1.82 11.06
N GLN A 193 5.57 -1.41 12.21
CA GLN A 193 6.92 -1.58 12.64
C GLN A 193 7.04 -3.06 12.99
N PRO A 194 7.87 -3.88 12.33
CA PRO A 194 8.25 -5.18 12.87
C PRO A 194 8.93 -4.92 14.21
N ILE A 195 8.15 -4.83 15.29
CA ILE A 195 8.59 -4.49 16.65
C ILE A 195 9.60 -3.32 16.61
N HIS A 196 9.18 -2.11 16.25
CA HIS A 196 10.03 -0.93 16.50
C HIS A 196 9.58 -0.20 17.77
N LYS A 197 10.11 -0.64 18.90
CA LYS A 197 10.69 0.37 19.78
C LYS A 197 11.96 0.89 19.08
N PRO A 198 12.46 2.09 19.39
CA PRO A 198 13.90 2.38 19.30
C PRO A 198 14.65 1.53 20.34
N GLY A 199 14.39 0.22 20.31
CA GLY A 199 14.81 -0.81 21.21
C GLY A 199 16.06 -1.48 20.67
N LEU A 200 16.79 -2.06 21.60
CA LEU A 200 18.05 -2.76 21.41
C LEU A 200 18.10 -3.53 20.08
N VAL A 201 19.23 -3.42 19.38
CA VAL A 201 19.51 -4.15 18.12
C VAL A 201 19.24 -5.65 18.25
N CYS A 202 19.25 -6.21 19.48
CA CYS A 202 18.82 -7.56 19.79
C CYS A 202 18.16 -7.56 21.19
N GLU A 203 16.93 -8.06 21.30
CA GLU A 203 16.15 -8.11 22.57
C GLU A 203 16.43 -9.38 23.39
N TYR A 204 17.46 -10.15 23.02
CA TYR A 204 17.82 -11.38 23.74
C TYR A 204 18.14 -11.09 25.21
N TYR A 205 17.46 -11.78 26.12
CA TYR A 205 17.64 -11.59 27.56
C TYR A 205 18.93 -12.27 28.03
N TRP A 206 20.05 -11.52 27.92
CA TRP A 206 21.39 -12.04 28.13
C TRP A 206 21.92 -11.88 29.55
N LYS A 207 21.22 -11.15 30.43
CA LYS A 207 21.74 -10.77 31.76
C LYS A 207 22.01 -11.97 32.67
N ASP A 208 21.24 -13.04 32.50
CA ASP A 208 21.36 -14.26 33.30
C ASP A 208 22.21 -15.34 32.59
N SER A 209 22.80 -15.00 31.43
CA SER A 209 23.72 -15.90 30.72
C SER A 209 25.02 -16.07 31.49
N HIS A 210 25.59 -17.28 31.47
CA HIS A 210 26.94 -17.55 31.96
C HIS A 210 28.04 -16.77 31.21
N TRP A 211 27.71 -16.22 30.02
CA TRP A 211 28.57 -15.31 29.26
C TRP A 211 28.41 -13.83 29.64
N ALA A 212 27.44 -13.46 30.47
CA ALA A 212 27.11 -12.07 30.80
C ALA A 212 28.29 -11.29 31.42
N GLY A 213 29.18 -11.97 32.14
CA GLY A 213 30.38 -11.36 32.75
C GLY A 213 31.50 -11.02 31.76
N ARG A 214 31.45 -11.52 30.52
CA ARG A 214 32.50 -11.27 29.50
C ARG A 214 32.36 -9.88 28.88
N THR A 215 33.48 -9.31 28.46
CA THR A 215 33.49 -8.08 27.68
C THR A 215 32.98 -8.32 26.28
N GLU A 216 32.43 -7.29 25.63
CA GLU A 216 31.95 -7.40 24.26
C GLU A 216 33.06 -7.77 23.27
N ARG A 217 34.31 -7.34 23.54
CA ARG A 217 35.48 -7.71 22.74
C ARG A 217 35.77 -9.22 22.81
N GLU A 218 35.79 -9.79 24.01
CA GLU A 218 35.99 -11.23 24.19
C GLU A 218 34.90 -12.05 23.49
N LEU A 219 33.64 -11.62 23.65
CA LEU A 219 32.49 -12.28 23.01
C LEU A 219 32.60 -12.25 21.49
N ARG A 220 32.98 -11.11 20.90
CA ARG A 220 33.19 -11.00 19.44
C ARG A 220 34.29 -11.91 18.95
N ASP A 221 35.41 -12.01 19.68
CA ASP A 221 36.51 -12.90 19.30
C ASP A 221 36.09 -14.37 19.35
N MET A 222 35.27 -14.75 20.34
CA MET A 222 34.69 -16.09 20.41
C MET A 222 33.71 -16.37 19.26
N CYS A 223 32.75 -15.48 19.00
CA CYS A 223 31.81 -15.59 17.88
C CYS A 223 32.55 -15.72 16.54
N ARG A 224 33.62 -14.94 16.33
CA ARG A 224 34.45 -15.00 15.12
C ARG A 224 35.09 -16.36 14.93
N ARG A 225 35.64 -16.96 16.00
CA ARG A 225 36.25 -18.30 15.96
C ARG A 225 35.23 -19.39 15.65
N GLN A 226 33.97 -19.18 16.01
CA GLN A 226 32.85 -20.07 15.68
C GLN A 226 32.18 -19.76 14.33
N GLY A 227 32.73 -18.83 13.55
CA GLY A 227 32.27 -18.57 12.19
C GLY A 227 31.02 -17.68 12.08
N MET A 228 30.69 -16.88 13.10
CA MET A 228 29.57 -15.92 13.02
C MET A 228 29.79 -14.92 11.87
N GLU A 229 28.85 -14.88 10.92
CA GLU A 229 28.85 -13.89 9.85
C GLU A 229 28.09 -12.63 10.31
N GLY A 230 28.83 -11.55 10.58
CA GLY A 230 28.27 -10.26 10.97
C GLY A 230 28.44 -9.93 12.46
N TRP A 231 28.11 -8.68 12.82
CA TRP A 231 28.28 -8.15 14.17
C TRP A 231 26.98 -7.56 14.67
N GLY A 232 26.72 -7.75 15.97
CA GLY A 232 25.59 -7.19 16.67
C GLY A 232 26.02 -6.55 17.99
N THR A 233 25.08 -6.44 18.91
CA THR A 233 25.37 -6.01 20.29
C THR A 233 25.90 -7.18 21.11
N LYS A 234 26.29 -6.91 22.36
CA LYS A 234 26.61 -7.95 23.35
C LYS A 234 25.50 -9.03 23.44
N ALA A 235 24.24 -8.63 23.39
CA ALA A 235 23.09 -9.54 23.37
C ALA A 235 23.13 -10.48 22.16
N THR A 236 23.43 -9.95 20.98
CA THR A 236 23.58 -10.72 19.74
C THR A 236 24.71 -11.74 19.82
N CYS A 237 25.86 -11.35 20.38
CA CYS A 237 26.99 -12.28 20.54
C CYS A 237 26.66 -13.42 21.51
N ILE A 238 25.99 -13.11 22.63
CA ILE A 238 25.58 -14.12 23.60
C ILE A 238 24.52 -15.06 22.99
N LYS A 239 23.51 -14.51 22.28
CA LYS A 239 22.54 -15.30 21.51
C LYS A 239 23.23 -16.28 20.58
N TRP A 240 24.18 -15.82 19.75
CA TRP A 240 24.94 -16.70 18.86
C TRP A 240 25.68 -17.82 19.59
N LEU A 241 26.36 -17.51 20.70
CA LEU A 241 27.12 -18.51 21.46
C LEU A 241 26.23 -19.56 22.13
N GLU A 242 24.98 -19.22 22.44
CA GLU A 242 24.03 -20.11 23.11
C GLU A 242 23.15 -20.89 22.12
N THR A 243 22.73 -20.26 21.02
CA THR A 243 21.79 -20.85 20.06
C THR A 243 22.43 -21.29 18.75
N GLY A 244 23.65 -20.82 18.45
CA GLY A 244 24.30 -21.03 17.16
C GLY A 244 23.67 -20.29 15.98
N SER A 245 22.73 -19.37 16.23
CA SER A 245 22.01 -18.64 15.18
C SER A 245 21.59 -17.24 15.60
N VAL A 246 21.64 -16.30 14.66
CA VAL A 246 21.12 -14.93 14.83
C VAL A 246 20.37 -14.50 13.58
N GLU A 247 19.33 -13.70 13.76
CA GLU A 247 18.57 -13.15 12.63
C GLU A 247 19.28 -11.92 12.07
N TYR A 248 19.03 -11.59 10.80
CA TYR A 248 19.52 -10.33 10.23
C TYR A 248 19.04 -9.10 11.01
N ASP A 249 17.87 -9.21 11.64
CA ASP A 249 17.29 -8.16 12.46
C ASP A 249 18.05 -7.98 13.79
N ASP A 250 18.91 -8.92 14.18
CA ASP A 250 19.79 -8.84 15.35
C ASP A 250 21.17 -8.21 15.04
N LEU A 251 21.46 -7.91 13.76
CA LEU A 251 22.75 -7.42 13.29
C LEU A 251 22.77 -5.89 13.09
N LEU A 252 23.96 -5.32 13.21
CA LEU A 252 24.20 -3.90 12.95
C LEU A 252 24.12 -3.59 11.45
N ALA A 253 23.73 -2.35 11.13
CA ALA A 253 23.64 -1.88 9.73
C ALA A 253 24.94 -2.08 8.97
N THR A 254 26.08 -1.75 9.58
CA THR A 254 27.42 -1.92 8.99
C THR A 254 27.73 -3.37 8.64
N SER A 255 27.25 -4.33 9.43
CA SER A 255 27.40 -5.76 9.15
C SER A 255 26.52 -6.21 8.01
N LEU A 256 25.25 -5.78 7.98
CA LEU A 256 24.35 -6.08 6.88
C LEU A 256 24.86 -5.49 5.57
N GLU A 257 25.39 -4.26 5.57
CA GLU A 257 26.06 -3.67 4.40
C GLU A 257 27.26 -4.51 3.93
N MET A 258 28.10 -4.97 4.86
CA MET A 258 29.24 -5.83 4.53
C MET A 258 28.80 -7.15 3.91
N MET A 259 27.76 -7.78 4.45
CA MET A 259 27.18 -9.00 3.92
C MET A 259 26.59 -8.78 2.52
N CYS A 260 25.83 -7.69 2.32
CA CYS A 260 25.33 -7.30 1.01
C CYS A 260 26.48 -7.14 0.00
N ARG A 261 27.56 -6.44 0.36
CA ARG A 261 28.74 -6.28 -0.51
C ARG A 261 29.40 -7.62 -0.83
N LYS A 262 29.62 -8.48 0.19
CA LYS A 262 30.21 -9.81 0.02
C LYS A 262 29.39 -10.69 -0.93
N ARG A 263 28.06 -10.54 -0.91
CA ARG A 263 27.12 -11.29 -1.76
C ARG A 263 26.80 -10.61 -3.09
N GLY A 264 27.34 -9.41 -3.36
CA GLY A 264 27.11 -8.65 -4.58
C GLY A 264 25.72 -8.01 -4.68
N ILE A 265 25.00 -7.87 -3.56
CA ILE A 265 23.66 -7.28 -3.49
C ILE A 265 23.77 -5.77 -3.54
N LYS A 266 23.00 -5.12 -4.44
CA LYS A 266 23.05 -3.66 -4.60
C LYS A 266 22.15 -2.96 -3.59
N PHE A 267 22.67 -1.91 -2.96
CA PHE A 267 21.93 -1.03 -2.06
C PHE A 267 22.46 0.41 -2.15
N LYS A 268 21.62 1.38 -1.77
CA LYS A 268 22.02 2.81 -1.72
C LYS A 268 22.74 3.08 -0.39
N SER A 269 23.76 3.93 -0.40
CA SER A 269 24.36 4.38 0.87
C SER A 269 23.31 5.07 1.75
N GLY A 270 23.30 4.79 3.05
CA GLY A 270 22.28 5.29 3.98
C GLY A 270 20.95 4.52 3.94
N THR A 271 20.89 3.37 3.26
CA THR A 271 19.74 2.44 3.36
C THR A 271 19.55 2.03 4.82
N LYS A 272 18.29 2.00 5.29
CA LYS A 272 18.01 1.67 6.69
C LYS A 272 18.44 0.23 6.99
N ARG A 273 18.87 -0.03 8.23
CA ARG A 273 19.31 -1.34 8.72
C ARG A 273 18.35 -2.47 8.36
N LEU A 274 17.06 -2.28 8.60
CA LEU A 274 16.06 -3.31 8.31
C LEU A 274 15.85 -3.53 6.82
N ASP A 275 15.92 -2.49 5.99
CA ASP A 275 15.80 -2.64 4.54
C ASP A 275 16.97 -3.50 3.99
N LEU A 276 18.17 -3.35 4.59
CA LEU A 276 19.31 -4.22 4.28
C LEU A 276 19.07 -5.66 4.75
N GLY A 277 18.55 -5.86 5.96
CA GLY A 277 18.20 -7.17 6.50
C GLY A 277 17.14 -7.88 5.64
N MET A 278 16.11 -7.15 5.22
CA MET A 278 15.06 -7.65 4.34
C MET A 278 15.59 -8.06 2.97
N LYS A 279 16.47 -7.24 2.36
CA LYS A 279 17.14 -7.59 1.10
C LYS A 279 17.93 -8.90 1.22
N LEU A 280 18.64 -9.10 2.34
CA LEU A 280 19.38 -10.33 2.60
C LEU A 280 18.44 -11.54 2.75
N LYS A 281 17.34 -11.39 3.52
CA LYS A 281 16.31 -12.44 3.66
C LYS A 281 15.72 -12.85 2.32
N GLN A 282 15.26 -11.88 1.52
CA GLN A 282 14.71 -12.13 0.18
C GLN A 282 15.72 -12.83 -0.74
N THR A 283 17.00 -12.49 -0.62
CA THR A 283 18.05 -13.14 -1.40
C THR A 283 18.24 -14.59 -0.97
N ASP A 284 18.20 -14.86 0.34
CA ASP A 284 18.37 -16.21 0.89
C ASP A 284 17.18 -17.11 0.59
N GLU A 285 15.96 -16.58 0.62
CA GLU A 285 14.73 -17.28 0.22
C GLU A 285 14.80 -17.69 -1.25
N LYS A 286 15.22 -16.79 -2.14
CA LYS A 286 15.42 -17.09 -3.56
C LYS A 286 16.51 -18.13 -3.76
N GLU A 287 17.63 -18.01 -3.04
CA GLU A 287 18.71 -18.98 -3.12
C GLU A 287 18.23 -20.37 -2.68
N THR A 288 17.40 -20.43 -1.63
CA THR A 288 16.77 -21.67 -1.15
C THR A 288 15.84 -22.26 -2.22
N ALA A 289 14.98 -21.44 -2.83
CA ALA A 289 14.13 -21.87 -3.94
C ALA A 289 14.96 -22.44 -5.10
N TYR A 290 16.09 -21.83 -5.44
CA TYR A 290 16.98 -22.38 -6.47
C TYR A 290 17.70 -23.67 -6.02
N ARG A 291 18.00 -23.82 -4.73
CA ARG A 291 18.55 -25.07 -4.18
C ARG A 291 17.55 -26.21 -4.25
N GLU A 292 16.25 -25.95 -4.20
CA GLU A 292 15.22 -26.97 -4.38
C GLU A 292 15.07 -27.40 -5.85
N LEU A 293 15.43 -26.54 -6.79
CA LEU A 293 15.39 -26.86 -8.22
C LEU A 293 16.43 -27.92 -8.63
N GLY A 294 16.05 -28.78 -9.57
CA GLY A 294 16.96 -29.71 -10.23
C GLY A 294 17.94 -28.98 -11.17
N MET A 295 19.10 -29.60 -11.42
CA MET A 295 20.14 -29.06 -12.32
C MET A 295 19.61 -28.67 -13.71
N MET A 296 18.69 -29.45 -14.28
CA MET A 296 18.10 -29.15 -15.59
C MET A 296 17.24 -27.89 -15.57
N ALA A 297 16.46 -27.69 -14.49
CA ALA A 297 15.63 -26.49 -14.33
C ALA A 297 16.50 -25.24 -14.20
N LEU A 298 17.57 -25.30 -13.41
CA LEU A 298 18.52 -24.19 -13.26
C LEU A 298 19.19 -23.82 -14.59
N LYS A 299 19.67 -24.81 -15.36
CA LYS A 299 20.24 -24.57 -16.70
C LYS A 299 19.24 -23.96 -17.66
N LYS A 300 17.98 -24.40 -17.61
CA LYS A 300 16.89 -23.84 -18.41
C LYS A 300 16.66 -22.37 -18.09
N MET A 301 16.53 -22.00 -16.81
CA MET A 301 16.36 -20.60 -16.39
C MET A 301 17.56 -19.72 -16.78
N CYS A 302 18.79 -20.24 -16.66
CA CYS A 302 19.97 -19.52 -17.14
C CYS A 302 19.86 -19.20 -18.64
N LYS A 303 19.47 -20.19 -19.45
CA LYS A 303 19.31 -20.02 -20.90
C LYS A 303 18.18 -19.06 -21.26
N GLU A 304 17.03 -19.14 -20.59
CA GLU A 304 15.88 -18.25 -20.78
C GLU A 304 16.25 -16.79 -20.51
N ARG A 305 17.20 -16.55 -19.59
CA ARG A 305 17.73 -15.22 -19.26
C ARG A 305 18.96 -14.82 -20.10
N GLY A 306 19.24 -15.54 -21.19
CA GLY A 306 20.35 -15.26 -22.10
C GLY A 306 21.74 -15.55 -21.53
N MET A 307 21.84 -16.28 -20.40
CA MET A 307 23.12 -16.65 -19.81
C MET A 307 23.68 -17.93 -20.44
N LYS A 308 24.98 -17.93 -20.73
CA LYS A 308 25.70 -19.12 -21.20
C LYS A 308 25.92 -20.08 -20.02
N THR A 309 25.54 -21.34 -20.20
CA THR A 309 25.88 -22.45 -19.29
C THR A 309 26.94 -23.35 -19.95
N THR A 310 27.88 -23.89 -19.17
CA THR A 310 28.94 -24.78 -19.66
C THR A 310 28.80 -26.18 -19.08
N SER A 311 29.42 -27.18 -19.72
CA SER A 311 29.25 -28.60 -19.39
C SER A 311 29.90 -29.06 -18.07
N GLY A 312 30.51 -28.15 -17.29
CA GLY A 312 31.15 -28.46 -16.00
C GLY A 312 30.62 -27.67 -14.79
N GLU A 313 29.57 -26.86 -14.96
CA GLU A 313 29.06 -26.02 -13.87
C GLU A 313 28.37 -26.85 -12.79
N THR A 314 28.72 -26.54 -11.54
CA THR A 314 28.04 -27.11 -10.38
C THR A 314 26.67 -26.47 -10.19
N LYS A 315 25.82 -27.11 -9.38
CA LYS A 315 24.53 -26.54 -8.98
C LYS A 315 24.69 -25.16 -8.36
N GLN A 316 25.70 -24.99 -7.50
CA GLN A 316 25.95 -23.72 -6.81
C GLN A 316 26.42 -22.61 -7.77
N ASP A 317 27.17 -22.96 -8.83
CA ASP A 317 27.59 -21.99 -9.85
C ASP A 317 26.38 -21.42 -10.60
N LEU A 318 25.42 -22.28 -10.97
CA LEU A 318 24.19 -21.88 -11.64
C LEU A 318 23.31 -21.00 -10.75
N ILE A 319 23.15 -21.38 -9.47
CA ILE A 319 22.42 -20.61 -8.46
C ILE A 319 23.02 -19.21 -8.31
N THR A 320 24.35 -19.14 -8.18
CA THR A 320 25.09 -17.88 -8.03
C THR A 320 24.91 -16.99 -9.27
N LYS A 321 25.00 -17.56 -10.47
CA LYS A 321 24.77 -16.82 -11.73
C LYS A 321 23.36 -16.24 -11.83
N LEU A 322 22.34 -17.05 -11.50
CA LEU A 322 20.95 -16.61 -11.52
C LEU A 322 20.72 -15.44 -10.56
N ARG A 323 21.25 -15.54 -9.33
CA ARG A 323 21.20 -14.46 -8.33
C ARG A 323 21.83 -13.16 -8.83
N VAL A 324 23.06 -13.23 -9.35
CA VAL A 324 23.79 -12.05 -9.86
C VAL A 324 23.06 -11.40 -11.04
N ALA A 325 22.43 -12.21 -11.90
CA ALA A 325 21.65 -11.68 -13.02
C ALA A 325 20.41 -10.89 -12.56
N GLU A 326 19.67 -11.37 -11.55
CA GLU A 326 18.50 -10.66 -11.02
C GLU A 326 18.85 -9.29 -10.43
N GLU A 327 19.95 -9.22 -9.68
CA GLU A 327 20.48 -7.97 -9.11
C GLU A 327 20.97 -6.98 -10.18
N ASN A 328 21.24 -7.46 -11.40
CA ASN A 328 21.62 -6.62 -12.53
C ASN A 328 20.43 -6.13 -13.35
N THR A 329 19.33 -6.88 -13.38
CA THR A 329 18.08 -6.50 -14.07
C THR A 329 17.22 -5.50 -13.31
N GLY A 330 17.47 -5.25 -12.02
CA GLY A 330 16.75 -4.27 -11.18
C GLY A 330 16.96 -2.78 -11.52
N ARG A 331 17.18 -2.42 -12.80
CA ARG A 331 17.02 -1.05 -13.29
C ARG A 331 15.60 -0.86 -13.79
N VAL A 332 14.72 -0.37 -12.91
CA VAL A 332 13.62 0.53 -13.26
C VAL A 332 13.57 1.60 -12.19
#